data_AF-A0A117KIX8-F1
#
_entry.id   AF-A0A117KIX8-F1
#
_cell.length_a   1.000
_cell.length_b   1.000
_cell.length_c   1.000
_cell.angle_alpha   90.00
_cell.angle_beta   90.00
_cell.angle_gamma   90.00
#
_symmetry.space_group_name_H-M   'P 1'
#
loop_
_entity.id
_entity.type
_entity.pdbx_description
1 polymer ?
#
loop_
_entity_poly.entity_id
_entity_poly.type
_entity_poly.pdbx_seq_one_letter_code
_entity_poly.pdbx_strand_id
1 'polypeptide(L)'
;MAAKMTPAQWKKAKRLWEADPRDGFTWLVRELSLPVSRVAVSRRAKADEWQKRAQPTAPASDTDADVTHGVTVTPQVTQEVTPVTNDRGRPSEYQPEYAEQAYRLMLLGMTRSQVAQFFEVSEATIYNWCHEYPDFLESIRRGAALADAHVAEALYRRAIGVVLPETHVSNFQGDVTLTDLHRHYPPDTQAARMWLKNRQPELWKDKVEIEEKPTIALVDRKARRERIEKALEHAADVEKQMKRRRERLGLTHDDGTYPGETYESDYTESADGDDAEMQQ
;
A
#
# COMPACT_ATOMS: atom_id res chain seq x y z
N MET A 1 25.30 -19.10 -19.63
CA MET A 1 24.34 -19.30 -20.74
C MET A 1 23.21 -20.16 -20.22
N ALA A 2 22.05 -19.59 -19.86
CA ALA A 2 20.92 -20.39 -19.35
C ALA A 2 20.39 -21.32 -20.45
N ALA A 3 20.39 -22.63 -20.19
CA ALA A 3 19.90 -23.64 -21.12
C ALA A 3 18.43 -23.38 -21.46
N LYS A 4 18.16 -23.06 -22.73
CA LYS A 4 16.81 -22.73 -23.20
C LYS A 4 16.06 -24.04 -23.47
N MET A 5 14.93 -24.25 -22.81
CA MET A 5 14.00 -25.32 -23.15
C MET A 5 13.50 -25.15 -24.59
N THR A 6 13.39 -26.26 -25.31
CA THR A 6 12.80 -26.28 -26.66
C THR A 6 11.27 -26.10 -26.59
N PRO A 7 10.62 -25.60 -27.66
CA PRO A 7 9.15 -25.44 -27.68
C PRO A 7 8.38 -26.74 -27.41
N ALA A 8 8.92 -27.88 -27.84
CA ALA A 8 8.35 -29.21 -27.59
C ALA A 8 8.37 -29.58 -26.08
N GLN A 9 9.44 -29.22 -25.37
CA GLN A 9 9.56 -29.44 -23.93
C GLN A 9 8.54 -28.58 -23.16
N TRP A 10 8.30 -27.33 -23.59
CA TRP A 10 7.29 -26.46 -22.99
C TRP A 10 5.87 -27.01 -23.15
N LYS A 11 5.53 -27.54 -24.34
CA LYS A 11 4.23 -28.16 -24.59
C LYS A 11 4.00 -29.41 -23.73
N LYS A 12 5.04 -30.21 -23.51
CA LYS A 12 4.98 -31.38 -22.61
C LYS A 12 4.77 -30.96 -21.15
N ALA A 13 5.49 -29.93 -20.68
CA ALA A 13 5.34 -29.39 -19.33
C ALA A 13 3.93 -28.83 -19.08
N LYS A 14 3.38 -28.09 -20.06
CA LYS A 14 1.99 -27.58 -20.01
C LYS A 14 0.98 -28.72 -19.86
N ARG A 15 1.06 -29.74 -20.73
CA ARG A 15 0.13 -30.88 -20.70
C ARG A 15 0.16 -31.65 -19.38
N LEU A 16 1.33 -31.81 -18.77
CA LEU A 16 1.47 -32.49 -17.47
C LEU A 16 0.90 -31.64 -16.33
N TRP A 17 1.16 -30.33 -16.36
CA TRP A 17 0.63 -29.41 -15.36
C TRP A 17 -0.90 -29.27 -15.42
N GLU A 18 -1.48 -29.27 -16.62
CA GLU A 18 -2.95 -29.24 -16.81
C GLU A 18 -3.64 -30.54 -16.39
N ALA A 19 -2.92 -31.67 -16.38
CA ALA A 19 -3.44 -32.98 -16.00
C ALA A 19 -3.36 -33.26 -14.49
N ASP A 20 -2.53 -32.52 -13.75
CA ASP A 20 -2.29 -32.75 -12.33
C ASP A 20 -3.17 -31.86 -11.43
N PRO A 21 -3.81 -32.42 -10.39
CA PRO A 21 -4.61 -31.65 -9.43
C PRO A 21 -3.77 -30.66 -8.59
N ARG A 22 -2.47 -30.89 -8.38
CA ARG A 22 -1.60 -30.13 -7.46
C ARG A 22 -1.31 -28.71 -7.93
N ASP A 23 -1.54 -27.71 -7.08
CA ASP A 23 -1.29 -26.31 -7.41
C ASP A 23 0.20 -25.91 -7.37
N GLY A 24 0.57 -24.89 -8.14
CA GLY A 24 1.92 -24.37 -8.27
C GLY A 24 2.82 -25.08 -9.31
N PHE A 25 4.08 -24.65 -9.38
CA PHE A 25 5.08 -25.07 -10.40
C PHE A 25 6.35 -25.70 -9.81
N THR A 26 6.44 -25.83 -8.49
CA THR A 26 7.63 -26.35 -7.79
C THR A 26 7.84 -27.84 -8.04
N TRP A 27 6.76 -28.62 -7.96
CA TRP A 27 6.78 -30.06 -8.24
C TRP A 27 7.13 -30.32 -9.71
N LEU A 28 6.63 -29.50 -10.63
CA LEU A 28 6.88 -29.64 -12.07
C LEU A 28 8.37 -29.53 -12.41
N VAL A 29 9.09 -28.60 -11.77
CA VAL A 29 10.54 -28.43 -11.96
C VAL A 29 11.32 -29.59 -11.32
N ARG A 30 10.88 -30.08 -10.16
CA ARG A 30 11.55 -31.16 -9.42
C ARG A 30 11.39 -32.53 -10.07
N GLU A 31 10.19 -32.87 -10.54
CA GLU A 31 9.89 -34.19 -11.14
C GLU A 31 10.39 -34.31 -12.58
N LEU A 32 10.34 -33.22 -13.37
CA LEU A 32 10.84 -33.23 -14.74
C LEU A 32 12.31 -32.84 -14.85
N SER A 33 12.98 -32.56 -13.72
CA SER A 33 14.37 -32.08 -13.65
C SER A 33 14.65 -31.01 -14.69
N LEU A 34 13.76 -30.02 -14.79
CA LEU A 34 13.82 -29.04 -15.87
C LEU A 34 15.07 -28.16 -15.71
N PRO A 35 15.76 -27.80 -16.80
CA PRO A 35 16.95 -26.95 -16.76
C PRO A 35 16.63 -25.47 -16.50
N VAL A 36 15.39 -25.14 -16.13
CA VAL A 36 14.87 -23.79 -15.90
C VAL A 36 14.30 -23.67 -14.50
N SER A 37 14.44 -22.48 -13.90
CA SER A 37 13.93 -22.22 -12.55
C SER A 37 12.40 -22.12 -12.51
N ARG A 38 11.80 -22.35 -11.32
CA ARG A 38 10.35 -22.18 -11.09
C ARG A 38 9.80 -20.83 -11.55
N VAL A 39 10.62 -19.79 -11.46
CA VAL A 39 10.26 -18.41 -11.84
C VAL A 39 10.14 -18.28 -13.35
N ALA A 40 11.02 -18.94 -14.11
CA ALA A 40 10.95 -18.97 -15.57
C ALA A 40 9.69 -19.67 -16.06
N VAL A 41 9.31 -20.79 -15.41
CA VAL A 41 8.06 -21.52 -15.70
C VAL A 41 6.84 -20.66 -15.36
N SER A 42 6.81 -19.99 -14.21
CA SER A 42 5.70 -19.11 -13.81
C SER A 42 5.52 -17.91 -14.74
N ARG A 43 6.61 -17.26 -15.17
CA ARG A 43 6.54 -16.17 -16.17
C ARG A 43 5.99 -16.65 -17.51
N ARG A 44 6.42 -17.84 -17.96
CA ARG A 44 5.94 -18.44 -19.20
C ARG A 44 4.46 -18.86 -19.10
N ALA A 45 4.05 -19.44 -17.97
CA ALA A 45 2.67 -19.83 -17.72
C ALA A 45 1.71 -18.62 -17.70
N LYS A 46 2.15 -17.47 -17.18
CA LYS A 46 1.41 -16.21 -17.27
C LYS A 46 1.34 -15.65 -18.69
N ALA A 47 2.45 -15.71 -19.44
CA ALA A 47 2.50 -15.23 -20.81
C ALA A 47 1.68 -16.08 -21.80
N ASP A 48 1.62 -17.39 -21.58
CA ASP A 48 0.87 -18.35 -22.41
C ASP A 48 -0.49 -18.74 -21.80
N GLU A 49 -0.95 -17.99 -20.78
CA GLU A 49 -2.23 -18.14 -20.05
C GLU A 49 -2.60 -19.61 -19.74
N TRP A 50 -1.76 -20.30 -18.98
CA TRP A 50 -2.01 -21.70 -18.63
C TRP A 50 -3.21 -21.78 -17.67
N GLN A 51 -4.21 -22.56 -18.05
CA GLN A 51 -5.43 -22.76 -17.26
C GLN A 51 -5.57 -24.24 -16.93
N LYS A 52 -5.83 -24.56 -15.66
CA LYS A 52 -6.20 -25.91 -15.27
C LYS A 52 -7.62 -26.19 -15.72
N ARG A 53 -7.88 -27.42 -16.14
CA ARG A 53 -9.24 -27.88 -16.39
C ARG A 53 -10.00 -27.85 -15.07
N ALA A 54 -10.99 -26.96 -14.95
CA ALA A 54 -11.83 -26.86 -13.76
C ALA A 54 -12.45 -28.24 -13.49
N GLN A 55 -12.21 -28.79 -12.30
CA GLN A 55 -12.91 -30.00 -11.88
C GLN A 55 -14.39 -29.65 -11.63
N PRO A 56 -15.33 -30.53 -11.98
CA PRO A 56 -16.71 -30.37 -11.57
C PRO A 56 -16.78 -30.45 -10.04
N THR A 57 -17.11 -29.33 -9.40
CA THR A 57 -17.43 -29.27 -7.97
C THR A 57 -18.69 -30.11 -7.74
N ALA A 58 -18.56 -31.20 -6.96
CA ALA A 58 -19.72 -31.92 -6.45
C ALA A 58 -20.49 -31.02 -5.48
N PRO A 59 -21.84 -31.03 -5.51
CA PRO A 59 -22.65 -30.16 -4.67
C PRO A 59 -22.66 -30.65 -3.21
N ALA A 60 -22.73 -29.67 -2.30
CA ALA A 60 -22.91 -29.85 -0.87
C ALA A 60 -24.11 -30.76 -0.55
N SER A 61 -23.92 -31.73 0.33
CA SER A 61 -25.00 -32.52 0.92
C SER A 61 -25.25 -32.02 2.35
N ASP A 62 -26.37 -31.33 2.53
CA ASP A 62 -27.02 -31.18 3.82
C ASP A 62 -27.47 -32.57 4.31
N THR A 63 -27.15 -32.91 5.55
CA THR A 63 -27.87 -33.94 6.29
C THR A 63 -27.91 -33.56 7.76
N ASP A 64 -29.06 -33.01 8.16
CA ASP A 64 -29.51 -33.01 9.55
C ASP A 64 -29.67 -34.46 10.02
N ALA A 65 -29.00 -34.80 11.13
CA ALA A 65 -29.38 -35.92 11.97
C ALA A 65 -28.85 -35.71 13.40
N ASP A 66 -29.78 -35.32 14.26
CA ASP A 66 -29.72 -35.39 15.72
C ASP A 66 -29.68 -36.85 16.18
N VAL A 67 -28.65 -37.28 16.93
CA VAL A 67 -28.81 -38.21 18.07
C VAL A 67 -27.70 -37.96 19.10
N THR A 68 -28.13 -37.93 20.35
CA THR A 68 -27.48 -37.49 21.57
C THR A 68 -26.65 -38.58 22.29
N HIS A 69 -25.73 -38.13 23.15
CA HIS A 69 -25.09 -38.79 24.31
C HIS A 69 -23.89 -39.74 24.10
N GLY A 70 -22.74 -39.25 24.57
CA GLY A 70 -21.56 -40.06 24.87
C GLY A 70 -20.40 -39.20 25.38
N VAL A 71 -20.54 -38.62 26.58
CA VAL A 71 -19.43 -37.98 27.29
C VAL A 71 -18.35 -39.04 27.55
N THR A 72 -17.26 -38.96 26.80
CA THR A 72 -15.98 -39.60 27.16
C THR A 72 -14.94 -38.50 27.23
N VAL A 73 -14.62 -38.12 28.46
CA VAL A 73 -13.50 -37.24 28.77
C VAL A 73 -12.22 -38.03 28.49
N THR A 74 -11.55 -37.70 27.39
CA THR A 74 -10.16 -38.11 27.14
C THR A 74 -9.29 -36.87 27.34
N PRO A 75 -8.28 -36.90 28.22
CA PRO A 75 -7.43 -35.74 28.46
C PRO A 75 -6.61 -35.44 27.20
N GLN A 76 -6.79 -34.24 26.63
CA GLN A 76 -5.89 -33.76 25.59
C GLN A 76 -4.53 -33.44 26.22
N VAL A 77 -3.60 -34.35 25.99
CA VAL A 77 -2.17 -34.13 26.13
C VAL A 77 -1.79 -32.99 25.18
N THR A 78 -1.29 -31.89 25.74
CA THR A 78 -0.59 -30.83 25.03
C THR A 78 0.58 -31.44 24.27
N GLN A 79 0.46 -31.58 22.95
CA GLN A 79 1.61 -31.87 22.12
C GLN A 79 2.40 -30.59 21.92
N GLU A 80 3.53 -30.48 22.61
CA GLU A 80 4.60 -29.56 22.24
C GLU A 80 5.07 -29.93 20.83
N VAL A 81 4.78 -29.06 19.87
CA VAL A 81 5.32 -29.16 18.52
C VAL A 81 6.77 -28.70 18.59
N THR A 82 7.70 -29.64 18.74
CA THR A 82 9.10 -29.36 18.44
C THR A 82 9.25 -29.21 16.93
N PRO A 83 9.80 -28.10 16.42
CA PRO A 83 9.99 -27.92 15.00
C PRO A 83 11.10 -28.82 14.47
N VAL A 84 10.82 -29.43 13.31
CA VAL A 84 11.75 -30.26 12.56
C VAL A 84 12.83 -29.35 11.96
N THR A 85 14.08 -29.50 12.42
CA THR A 85 15.22 -28.71 11.94
C THR A 85 15.60 -29.11 10.52
N ASN A 86 15.28 -28.25 9.54
CA ASN A 86 15.87 -28.34 8.21
C ASN A 86 17.29 -27.75 8.25
N ASP A 87 18.27 -28.65 8.28
CA ASP A 87 19.68 -28.42 8.61
C ASP A 87 20.52 -27.63 7.58
N ARG A 88 19.94 -26.68 6.81
CA ARG A 88 20.68 -25.85 5.82
C ARG A 88 20.13 -24.43 5.62
N GLY A 89 19.72 -23.76 6.68
CA GLY A 89 19.35 -22.34 6.64
C GLY A 89 19.70 -21.60 7.92
N ARG A 90 19.95 -20.29 7.82
CA ARG A 90 20.09 -19.37 8.96
C ARG A 90 18.90 -19.59 9.91
N PRO A 91 19.11 -19.77 11.23
CA PRO A 91 18.01 -20.03 12.16
C PRO A 91 17.05 -18.84 12.16
N SER A 92 15.93 -18.99 11.46
CA SER A 92 14.85 -17.99 11.39
C SER A 92 13.69 -18.33 12.33
N GLU A 93 13.90 -19.31 13.20
CA GLU A 93 12.90 -19.83 14.10
C GLU A 93 12.72 -18.88 15.29
N TYR A 94 11.48 -18.52 15.56
CA TYR A 94 11.13 -17.66 16.67
C TYR A 94 11.26 -18.41 18.00
N GLN A 95 11.89 -17.77 18.98
CA GLN A 95 11.92 -18.24 20.37
C GLN A 95 11.15 -17.26 21.26
N PRO A 96 10.32 -17.74 22.20
CA PRO A 96 9.57 -16.86 23.11
C PRO A 96 10.45 -15.88 23.90
N GLU A 97 11.69 -16.28 24.21
CA GLU A 97 12.68 -15.44 24.89
C GLU A 97 13.02 -14.15 24.10
N TYR A 98 12.87 -14.18 22.77
CA TYR A 98 13.12 -13.02 21.93
C TYR A 98 12.11 -11.90 22.17
N ALA A 99 10.92 -12.18 22.72
CA ALA A 99 9.96 -11.14 23.11
C ALA A 99 10.52 -10.25 24.22
N GLU A 100 11.09 -10.85 25.26
CA GLU A 100 11.67 -10.09 26.37
C GLU A 100 12.93 -9.32 25.91
N GLN A 101 13.78 -9.95 25.10
CA GLN A 101 14.96 -9.29 24.53
C GLN A 101 14.55 -8.11 23.64
N ALA A 102 13.54 -8.29 22.77
CA ALA A 102 13.01 -7.21 21.93
C ALA A 102 12.42 -6.06 22.74
N TYR A 103 11.71 -6.36 23.84
CA TYR A 103 11.23 -5.32 24.77
C TYR A 103 12.39 -4.49 25.33
N ARG A 104 13.44 -5.15 25.83
CA ARG A 104 14.63 -4.46 26.36
C ARG A 104 15.32 -3.64 25.28
N LEU A 105 15.51 -4.17 24.07
CA LEU A 105 16.15 -3.44 22.96
C LEU A 105 15.32 -2.22 22.53
N MET A 106 14.00 -2.32 22.49
CA MET A 106 13.11 -1.20 22.20
C MET A 106 13.14 -0.14 23.30
N LEU A 107 13.29 -0.55 24.57
CA LEU A 107 13.46 0.39 25.69
C LEU A 107 14.78 1.18 25.60
N LEU A 108 15.83 0.58 25.01
CA LEU A 108 17.06 1.30 24.67
C LEU A 108 16.88 2.30 23.50
N GLY A 109 15.69 2.37 22.89
CA GLY A 109 15.39 3.26 21.76
C GLY A 109 15.85 2.71 20.41
N MET A 110 16.10 1.40 20.30
CA MET A 110 16.46 0.80 19.01
C MET A 110 15.27 0.75 18.06
N THR A 111 15.55 0.95 16.78
CA THR A 111 14.58 0.75 15.69
C THR A 111 14.42 -0.72 15.35
N ARG A 112 13.30 -1.11 14.72
CA ARG A 112 13.07 -2.50 14.28
C ARG A 112 14.16 -3.02 13.33
N SER A 113 14.74 -2.15 12.50
CA SER A 113 15.89 -2.48 11.64
C SER A 113 17.13 -2.84 12.45
N GLN A 114 17.43 -2.08 13.51
CA GLN A 114 18.55 -2.38 14.41
C GLN A 114 18.30 -3.64 15.24
N VAL A 115 17.05 -3.89 15.64
CA VAL A 115 16.66 -5.13 16.31
C VAL A 115 16.81 -6.34 15.36
N ALA A 116 16.44 -6.20 14.09
CA ALA A 116 16.69 -7.24 13.08
C ALA A 116 18.19 -7.50 12.90
N GLN A 117 19.01 -6.45 12.92
CA GLN A 117 20.47 -6.58 12.89
C GLN A 117 21.01 -7.30 14.12
N PHE A 118 20.51 -6.98 15.32
CA PHE A 118 20.92 -7.63 16.57
C PHE A 118 20.63 -9.13 16.58
N PHE A 119 19.42 -9.52 16.16
CA PHE A 119 19.03 -10.92 16.07
C PHE A 119 19.62 -11.64 14.88
N GLU A 120 20.39 -10.95 14.03
CA GLU A 120 20.87 -11.51 12.79
C GLU A 120 19.72 -12.14 11.99
N VAL A 121 18.67 -11.37 11.74
CA VAL A 121 17.54 -11.76 10.89
C VAL A 121 17.23 -10.67 9.86
N SER A 122 16.40 -10.98 8.88
CA SER A 122 15.92 -9.95 7.96
C SER A 122 14.83 -9.10 8.64
N GLU A 123 14.67 -7.85 8.23
CA GLU A 123 13.57 -7.01 8.73
C GLU A 123 12.20 -7.68 8.50
N ALA A 124 12.04 -8.31 7.33
CA ALA A 124 10.83 -9.07 7.00
C ALA A 124 10.54 -10.17 8.02
N THR A 125 11.56 -10.82 8.58
CA THR A 125 11.41 -11.82 9.63
C THR A 125 10.84 -11.22 10.91
N ILE A 126 11.31 -10.03 11.32
CA ILE A 126 10.76 -9.31 12.49
C ILE A 126 9.29 -8.93 12.26
N TYR A 127 8.94 -8.47 11.05
CA TYR A 127 7.55 -8.18 10.70
C TYR A 127 6.68 -9.44 10.72
N ASN A 128 7.18 -10.56 10.18
CA ASN A 128 6.47 -11.85 10.24
C ASN A 128 6.27 -12.30 11.69
N TRP A 129 7.29 -12.20 12.55
CA TRP A 129 7.15 -12.52 13.97
C TRP A 129 6.11 -11.64 14.67
N CYS A 130 6.02 -10.36 14.31
CA CYS A 130 4.96 -9.48 14.82
C CYS A 130 3.55 -9.89 14.37
N HIS A 131 3.41 -10.52 13.20
CA HIS A 131 2.13 -10.99 12.69
C HIS A 131 1.74 -12.36 13.26
N GLU A 132 2.72 -13.26 13.41
CA GLU A 132 2.52 -14.64 13.88
C GLU A 132 2.43 -14.74 15.41
N TYR A 133 3.16 -13.89 16.14
CA TYR A 133 3.26 -13.93 17.61
C TYR A 133 2.80 -12.60 18.24
N PRO A 134 1.57 -12.54 18.76
CA PRO A 134 1.04 -11.34 19.42
C PRO A 134 1.87 -10.85 20.61
N ASP A 135 2.44 -11.76 21.41
CA ASP A 135 3.26 -11.44 22.59
C ASP A 135 4.54 -10.68 22.22
N PHE A 136 5.15 -11.05 21.08
CA PHE A 136 6.31 -10.36 20.53
C PHE A 136 5.97 -8.94 20.09
N LEU A 137 4.82 -8.78 19.42
CA LEU A 137 4.32 -7.48 18.99
C LEU A 137 3.98 -6.58 20.19
N GLU A 138 3.34 -7.13 21.22
CA GLU A 138 3.04 -6.41 22.46
C GLU A 138 4.32 -5.92 23.14
N SER A 139 5.31 -6.80 23.26
CA SER A 139 6.63 -6.48 23.82
C SER A 139 7.31 -5.33 23.08
N ILE A 140 7.31 -5.36 21.74
CA ILE A 140 7.87 -4.26 20.93
C ILE A 140 7.09 -2.96 21.14
N ARG A 141 5.76 -3.01 21.12
CA ARG A 141 4.90 -1.81 21.28
C ARG A 141 5.09 -1.18 22.65
N ARG A 142 5.12 -1.99 23.71
CA ARG A 142 5.30 -1.52 25.09
C ARG A 142 6.68 -0.89 25.28
N GLY A 143 7.73 -1.52 24.74
CA GLY A 143 9.09 -0.99 24.82
C GLY A 143 9.23 0.34 24.08
N ALA A 144 8.72 0.41 22.85
CA ALA A 144 8.73 1.64 22.05
C ALA A 144 7.94 2.77 22.72
N ALA A 145 6.75 2.48 23.24
CA ALA A 145 5.92 3.49 23.92
C ALA A 145 6.60 4.09 25.16
N LEU A 146 7.33 3.28 25.93
CA LEU A 146 8.10 3.77 27.08
C LEU A 146 9.29 4.64 26.66
N ALA A 147 10.04 4.20 25.64
CA ALA A 147 11.14 5.00 25.10
C ALA A 147 10.65 6.35 24.56
N ASP A 148 9.55 6.34 23.80
CA ASP A 148 8.92 7.55 23.27
C ASP A 148 8.40 8.46 24.40
N ALA A 149 7.87 7.89 25.48
CA ALA A 149 7.42 8.65 26.65
C ALA A 149 8.58 9.37 27.35
N HIS A 150 9.74 8.75 27.48
CA HIS A 150 10.93 9.40 28.05
C HIS A 150 11.41 10.56 27.18
N VAL A 151 11.41 10.40 25.85
CA VAL A 151 11.74 11.49 24.93
C VAL A 151 10.71 12.62 25.03
N ALA A 152 9.42 12.29 25.11
CA ALA A 152 8.36 13.28 25.27
C ALA A 152 8.50 14.06 26.59
N GLU A 153 8.86 13.41 27.70
CA GLU A 153 9.12 14.06 28.97
C GLU A 153 10.32 15.00 28.88
N ALA A 154 11.44 14.55 28.31
CA ALA A 154 12.63 15.38 28.15
C ALA A 154 12.37 16.58 27.23
N LEU A 155 11.63 16.37 26.14
CA LEU A 155 11.23 17.43 25.21
C LEU A 155 10.30 18.45 25.90
N TYR A 156 9.36 17.98 26.72
CA TYR A 156 8.48 18.84 27.51
C TYR A 156 9.28 19.70 28.50
N ARG A 157 10.20 19.11 29.27
CA ARG A 157 11.09 19.84 30.19
C ARG A 157 11.90 20.92 29.46
N ARG A 158 12.38 20.63 28.24
CA ARG A 158 13.07 21.60 27.38
C ARG A 158 12.14 22.68 26.84
N ALA A 159 10.89 22.35 26.52
CA ALA A 159 9.90 23.30 26.02
C ALA A 159 9.47 24.32 27.08
N ILE A 160 9.37 23.92 28.36
CA ILE A 160 9.04 24.83 29.47
C ILE A 160 10.25 25.63 29.97
N GLY A 161 11.46 25.12 29.76
CA GLY A 161 12.68 25.62 30.39
C GLY A 161 12.84 25.03 31.78
N VAL A 162 14.07 24.67 32.14
CA VAL A 162 14.35 23.96 33.39
C VAL A 162 15.46 24.66 34.15
N VAL A 163 15.37 24.66 35.48
CA VAL A 163 16.41 25.17 36.36
C VAL A 163 17.09 23.96 36.99
N LEU A 164 18.37 23.75 36.68
CA LEU A 164 19.16 22.69 37.31
C LEU A 164 20.06 23.29 38.39
N PRO A 165 20.11 22.70 39.60
CA PRO A 165 21.17 23.00 40.54
C PRO A 165 22.50 22.46 39.98
N GLU A 166 23.51 23.31 39.90
CA GLU A 166 24.86 22.99 39.46
C GLU A 166 25.83 23.45 40.56
N THR A 167 26.69 22.55 41.04
CA THR A 167 27.71 22.90 42.02
C THR A 167 28.97 23.33 41.28
N HIS A 168 29.34 24.60 41.39
CA HIS A 168 30.57 25.12 40.82
C HIS A 168 31.74 24.80 41.77
N VAL A 169 32.66 23.94 41.31
CA VAL A 169 33.86 23.56 42.05
C VAL A 169 34.99 24.50 41.68
N SER A 170 35.41 25.35 42.63
CA SER A 170 36.55 26.26 42.48
C SER A 170 37.66 25.88 43.45
N ASN A 171 38.91 25.87 42.98
CA ASN A 171 40.09 25.74 43.85
C ASN A 171 40.74 27.11 44.00
N PHE A 172 40.83 27.58 45.25
CA PHE A 172 41.61 28.77 45.58
C PHE A 172 42.62 28.40 46.67
N GLN A 173 43.91 28.52 46.36
CA GLN A 173 45.01 28.25 47.30
C GLN A 173 45.04 26.85 47.94
N GLY A 174 44.51 25.83 47.26
CA GLY A 174 44.51 24.44 47.75
C GLY A 174 43.22 24.05 48.50
N ASP A 175 42.36 25.02 48.83
CA ASP A 175 41.03 24.76 49.37
C ASP A 175 39.99 24.64 48.25
N VAL A 176 39.27 23.52 48.24
CA VAL A 176 38.17 23.26 47.31
C VAL A 176 36.91 23.90 47.87
N THR A 177 36.43 24.95 47.21
CA THR A 177 35.16 25.61 47.53
C THR A 177 34.06 25.08 46.60
N LEU A 178 32.94 24.67 47.20
CA LEU A 178 31.73 24.23 46.51
C LEU A 178 30.71 25.36 46.61
N THR A 179 30.38 25.99 45.50
CA THR A 179 29.35 27.04 45.43
C THR A 179 28.11 26.50 44.72
N ASP A 180 26.97 26.50 45.40
CA ASP A 180 25.70 26.10 44.80
C ASP A 180 25.21 27.19 43.83
N LEU A 181 25.04 26.81 42.57
CA LEU A 181 24.54 27.67 41.50
C LEU A 181 23.23 27.08 40.95
N HIS A 182 22.33 27.95 40.50
CA HIS A 182 21.14 27.54 39.77
C HIS A 182 21.31 27.95 38.31
N ARG A 183 21.47 26.96 37.43
CA ARG A 183 21.59 27.22 36.00
C ARG A 183 20.22 27.21 35.35
N HIS A 184 19.84 28.36 34.83
CA HIS A 184 18.59 28.55 34.11
C HIS A 184 18.78 28.18 32.64
N TYR A 185 18.05 27.16 32.17
CA TYR A 185 17.94 26.84 30.75
C TYR A 185 16.66 27.47 30.19
N PRO A 186 16.77 28.40 29.23
CA PRO A 186 15.60 29.03 28.65
C PRO A 186 14.74 28.01 27.89
N PRO A 187 13.42 28.24 27.79
CA PRO A 187 12.53 27.41 26.99
C PRO A 187 12.94 27.42 25.51
N ASP A 188 12.93 26.25 24.89
CA ASP A 188 13.19 26.11 23.45
C ASP A 188 11.90 26.31 22.65
N THR A 189 11.86 27.35 21.82
CA THR A 189 10.69 27.70 21.01
C THR A 189 10.33 26.63 19.98
N GLN A 190 11.30 25.88 19.46
CA GLN A 190 11.04 24.80 18.50
C GLN A 190 10.43 23.59 19.20
N ALA A 191 10.93 23.24 20.39
CA ALA A 191 10.34 22.17 21.20
C ALA A 191 8.90 22.51 21.60
N ALA A 192 8.65 23.76 22.03
CA ALA A 192 7.31 24.23 22.34
C ALA A 192 6.37 24.21 21.12
N ARG A 193 6.83 24.69 19.97
CA ARG A 193 6.07 24.64 18.71
C ARG A 193 5.72 23.21 18.31
N MET A 194 6.69 22.28 18.36
CA MET A 194 6.48 20.88 18.02
C MET A 194 5.45 20.22 18.97
N TRP A 195 5.56 20.49 20.27
CA TRP A 195 4.61 19.99 21.27
C TRP A 195 3.18 20.48 21.01
N LEU A 196 3.02 21.79 20.75
CA LEU A 196 1.71 22.40 20.51
C LEU A 196 1.09 21.95 19.19
N LYS A 197 1.90 21.76 18.13
CA LYS A 197 1.44 21.16 16.86
C LYS A 197 0.89 19.76 17.05
N ASN A 198 1.52 18.94 17.89
CA ASN A 198 1.10 17.57 18.13
C ASN A 198 -0.14 17.45 19.04
N ARG A 199 -0.28 18.32 20.06
CA ARG A 199 -1.42 18.28 21.00
C ARG A 199 -2.61 19.14 20.62
N GLN A 200 -2.40 20.26 19.95
CA GLN A 200 -3.44 21.22 19.55
C GLN A 200 -3.31 21.54 18.06
N PRO A 201 -3.46 20.53 17.17
CA PRO A 201 -3.29 20.72 15.73
C PRO A 201 -4.28 21.74 15.16
N GLU A 202 -5.50 21.84 15.71
CA GLU A 202 -6.50 22.81 15.23
C GLU A 202 -6.04 24.26 15.30
N LEU A 203 -5.24 24.60 16.32
CA LEU A 203 -4.76 25.95 16.59
C LEU A 203 -3.35 26.20 16.04
N TRP A 204 -2.51 25.15 16.00
CA TRP A 204 -1.07 25.29 15.73
C TRP A 204 -0.58 24.61 14.45
N LYS A 205 -1.42 23.85 13.75
CA LYS A 205 -1.06 23.25 12.45
C LYS A 205 -0.90 24.35 11.42
N ASP A 206 0.15 24.24 10.61
CA ASP A 206 0.41 25.21 9.55
C ASP A 206 -0.73 25.15 8.52
N LYS A 207 -1.33 26.31 8.24
CA LYS A 207 -2.31 26.44 7.17
C LYS A 207 -1.54 26.49 5.84
N VAL A 208 -1.71 25.47 5.02
CA VAL A 208 -1.17 25.45 3.66
C VAL A 208 -2.27 25.96 2.74
N GLU A 209 -2.15 27.21 2.32
CA GLU A 209 -3.00 27.77 1.25
C GLU A 209 -2.47 27.23 -0.07
N ILE A 210 -3.25 26.33 -0.70
CA ILE A 210 -2.93 25.79 -2.02
C ILE A 210 -3.48 26.80 -3.03
N GLU A 211 -2.62 27.69 -3.51
CA GLU A 211 -2.91 28.49 -4.70
C GLU A 211 -2.89 27.55 -5.91
N GLU A 212 -4.05 27.01 -6.26
CA GLU A 212 -4.24 26.29 -7.52
C GLU A 212 -4.13 27.30 -8.67
N LYS A 213 -2.92 27.45 -9.22
CA LYS A 213 -2.74 28.16 -10.48
C LYS A 213 -3.55 27.40 -11.54
N PRO A 214 -4.56 28.03 -12.17
CA PRO A 214 -5.35 27.35 -13.19
C PRO A 214 -4.38 26.87 -14.26
N THR A 215 -4.24 25.55 -14.38
CA THR A 215 -3.44 24.95 -15.42
C THR A 215 -4.22 25.16 -16.71
N ILE A 216 -3.90 26.23 -17.42
CA ILE A 216 -4.37 26.45 -18.78
C ILE A 216 -3.73 25.33 -19.60
N ALA A 217 -4.42 24.19 -19.69
CA ALA A 217 -4.00 23.11 -20.57
C ALA A 217 -3.99 23.68 -21.99
N LEU A 218 -2.81 23.79 -22.60
CA LEU A 218 -2.69 23.97 -24.04
C LEU A 218 -3.25 22.72 -24.71
N VAL A 219 -4.58 22.67 -24.85
CA VAL A 219 -5.24 21.65 -25.65
C VAL A 219 -4.86 21.95 -27.10
N ASP A 220 -4.18 21.01 -27.75
CA ASP A 220 -3.87 21.09 -29.18
C ASP A 220 -5.20 21.24 -29.96
N ARG A 221 -5.46 22.47 -30.39
CA ARG A 221 -6.72 22.88 -31.01
C ARG A 221 -7.01 22.08 -32.27
N LYS A 222 -5.96 21.64 -32.96
CA LYS A 222 -6.05 20.89 -34.20
C LYS A 222 -6.55 19.46 -33.95
N ALA A 223 -5.92 18.74 -33.02
CA ALA A 223 -6.35 17.39 -32.65
C ALA A 223 -7.78 17.36 -32.08
N ARG A 224 -8.20 18.42 -31.37
CA ARG A 224 -9.58 18.54 -30.90
C ARG A 224 -10.57 18.76 -32.06
N ARG A 225 -10.22 19.62 -33.03
CA ARG A 225 -11.07 19.91 -34.19
C ARG A 225 -11.27 18.68 -35.07
N GLU A 226 -10.22 17.92 -35.32
CA GLU A 226 -10.29 16.68 -36.11
C GLU A 226 -11.19 15.62 -35.46
N ARG A 227 -11.24 15.55 -34.12
CA ARG A 227 -12.16 14.65 -33.41
C ARG A 227 -13.63 15.07 -33.55
N ILE A 228 -13.89 16.37 -33.50
CA ILE A 228 -15.24 16.93 -33.67
C ILE A 228 -15.71 16.69 -35.10
N GLU A 229 -14.85 16.95 -36.08
CA GLU A 229 -15.14 16.74 -37.51
C GLU A 229 -15.48 15.27 -37.79
N LYS A 230 -14.68 14.32 -37.29
CA LYS A 230 -15.00 12.88 -37.40
C LYS A 230 -16.31 12.50 -36.72
N ALA A 231 -16.65 13.13 -35.60
CA ALA A 231 -17.92 12.89 -34.92
C ALA A 231 -19.11 13.43 -35.73
N LEU A 232 -18.95 14.57 -36.39
CA LEU A 232 -19.98 15.16 -37.28
C LEU A 232 -20.16 14.32 -38.55
N GLU A 233 -19.08 13.85 -39.17
CA GLU A 233 -19.14 12.96 -40.33
C GLU A 233 -19.85 11.64 -39.97
N HIS A 234 -19.50 11.06 -38.83
CA HIS A 234 -20.16 9.86 -38.34
C HIS A 234 -21.66 10.09 -38.09
N ALA A 235 -22.03 11.22 -37.49
CA ALA A 235 -23.44 11.58 -37.29
C ALA A 235 -24.18 11.73 -38.62
N ALA A 236 -23.59 12.40 -39.61
CA ALA A 236 -24.18 12.56 -40.94
C ALA A 236 -24.37 11.22 -41.68
N ASP A 237 -23.45 10.29 -41.52
CA ASP A 237 -23.57 8.95 -42.11
C ASP A 237 -24.63 8.11 -41.40
N VAL A 238 -24.73 8.21 -40.08
CA VAL A 238 -25.82 7.61 -39.30
C VAL A 238 -27.16 8.18 -39.77
N GLU A 239 -27.29 9.50 -39.94
CA GLU A 239 -28.50 10.14 -40.46
C GLU A 239 -28.87 9.63 -41.86
N LYS A 240 -27.91 9.50 -42.78
CA LYS A 240 -28.15 8.93 -44.11
C LYS A 240 -28.61 7.48 -44.03
N GLN A 241 -28.00 6.67 -43.16
CA GLN A 241 -28.41 5.28 -42.95
C GLN A 241 -29.81 5.20 -42.34
N MET A 242 -30.12 6.06 -41.36
CA MET A 242 -31.45 6.17 -40.76
C MET A 242 -32.48 6.62 -41.79
N LYS A 243 -32.16 7.58 -42.68
CA LYS A 243 -33.02 8.06 -43.76
C LYS A 243 -33.33 6.95 -44.76
N ARG A 244 -32.32 6.23 -45.25
CA ARG A 244 -32.49 5.07 -46.14
C ARG A 244 -33.29 3.94 -45.50
N ARG A 245 -33.08 3.71 -44.19
CA ARG A 245 -33.83 2.72 -43.42
C ARG A 245 -35.30 3.14 -43.25
N ARG A 246 -35.56 4.43 -43.02
CA ARG A 246 -36.90 5.03 -42.95
C ARG A 246 -37.65 4.95 -44.26
N GLU A 247 -37.02 5.31 -45.38
CA GLU A 247 -37.62 5.22 -46.72
C GLU A 247 -38.04 3.78 -47.04
N ARG A 248 -37.22 2.79 -46.66
CA ARG A 248 -37.54 1.36 -46.81
C ARG A 248 -38.73 0.92 -45.96
N LEU A 249 -38.95 1.55 -44.80
CA LEU A 249 -40.04 1.25 -43.87
C LEU A 249 -41.30 2.09 -44.15
N GLY A 250 -41.29 2.97 -45.16
CA GLY A 250 -42.44 3.80 -45.54
C GLY A 250 -42.79 4.90 -44.52
N LEU A 251 -41.86 5.28 -43.65
CA LEU A 251 -42.09 6.28 -42.60
C LEU A 251 -41.81 7.70 -43.15
N THR A 252 -42.86 8.48 -43.43
CA THR A 252 -42.74 9.89 -43.85
C THR A 252 -42.09 10.71 -42.73
N HIS A 253 -41.16 11.60 -43.10
CA HIS A 253 -40.64 12.60 -42.17
C HIS A 253 -41.80 13.55 -41.85
N ASP A 254 -42.20 13.63 -40.58
CA ASP A 254 -42.82 14.87 -40.13
C ASP A 254 -41.64 15.83 -39.95
N ASP A 255 -41.54 16.86 -40.77
CA ASP A 255 -40.35 17.72 -40.91
C ASP A 255 -40.12 18.59 -39.67
N GLY A 256 -40.90 18.39 -38.59
CA GLY A 256 -40.90 19.23 -37.40
C GLY A 256 -41.51 20.61 -37.62
N THR A 257 -41.81 20.98 -38.88
CA THR A 257 -42.60 22.16 -39.22
C THR A 257 -44.07 21.85 -38.96
N TYR A 258 -44.50 22.02 -37.71
CA TYR A 258 -45.92 22.14 -37.42
C TYR A 258 -46.46 23.38 -38.15
N PRO A 259 -47.63 23.31 -38.82
CA PRO A 259 -48.21 24.47 -39.47
C PRO A 259 -48.67 25.46 -38.39
N GLY A 260 -47.79 26.39 -37.99
CA GLY A 260 -48.12 27.44 -37.03
C GLY A 260 -46.97 28.11 -36.25
N GLU A 261 -45.76 27.55 -36.19
CA GLU A 261 -44.68 28.15 -35.37
C GLU A 261 -43.42 28.42 -36.19
N THR A 262 -43.39 29.59 -36.84
CA THR A 262 -42.13 30.22 -37.24
C THR A 262 -41.50 30.82 -35.99
N TYR A 263 -40.59 30.10 -35.34
CA TYR A 263 -39.72 30.69 -34.34
C TYR A 263 -38.63 31.48 -35.09
N GLU A 264 -38.88 32.76 -35.35
CA GLU A 264 -37.84 33.72 -35.73
C GLU A 264 -36.86 33.82 -34.56
N SER A 265 -35.70 33.16 -34.68
CA SER A 265 -34.63 33.36 -33.72
C SER A 265 -33.94 34.69 -34.04
N ASP A 266 -34.26 35.72 -33.27
CA ASP A 266 -33.60 37.04 -33.26
C ASP A 266 -32.17 36.98 -32.68
N TYR A 267 -31.37 36.01 -33.09
CA TYR A 267 -29.93 36.06 -32.84
C TYR A 267 -29.29 36.94 -33.91
N THR A 268 -29.29 38.24 -33.65
CA THR A 268 -28.42 39.19 -34.32
C THR A 268 -26.98 38.70 -34.17
N GLU A 269 -26.36 38.45 -35.31
CA GLU A 269 -24.93 38.19 -35.49
C GLU A 269 -24.16 39.42 -34.98
N SER A 270 -23.82 39.43 -33.68
CA SER A 270 -22.90 40.40 -33.10
C SER A 270 -21.50 40.09 -33.64
N ALA A 271 -21.15 40.79 -34.70
CA ALA A 271 -19.80 40.94 -35.20
C ALA A 271 -18.93 41.66 -34.15
N ASP A 272 -18.38 40.91 -33.19
CA ASP A 272 -17.20 41.31 -32.42
C ASP A 272 -16.00 40.64 -33.15
N GLY A 273 -15.10 41.33 -33.85
CA GLY A 273 -14.56 42.65 -33.55
C GLY A 273 -13.61 42.54 -32.36
N ASP A 274 -12.43 41.95 -32.55
CA ASP A 274 -11.15 42.32 -31.89
C ASP A 274 -10.04 41.29 -32.21
N ASP A 275 -9.60 41.31 -33.47
CA ASP A 275 -8.25 40.91 -33.86
C ASP A 275 -7.41 42.19 -33.96
N ALA A 276 -6.99 42.77 -32.83
CA ALA A 276 -5.95 43.79 -32.81
C ALA A 276 -5.25 43.87 -31.44
N GLU A 277 -3.94 43.69 -31.47
CA GLU A 277 -2.95 44.15 -30.48
C GLU A 277 -2.96 43.53 -29.08
N MET A 278 -2.01 42.62 -28.85
CA MET A 278 -1.07 42.78 -27.72
C MET A 278 0.22 42.01 -28.01
N GLN A 279 1.13 42.69 -28.72
CA GLN A 279 2.56 42.50 -28.52
C GLN A 279 3.00 43.48 -27.44
N GLN A 280 3.36 42.97 -26.26
CA GLN A 280 4.51 43.36 -25.43
C GLN A 280 4.63 42.44 -24.22
#